data_AF-A0A1H9IFZ1-F1
#
_entry.id   AF-A0A1H9IFZ1-F1
#
_cell.length_a   1.000
_cell.length_b   1.000
_cell.length_c   1.000
_cell.angle_alpha   90.00
_cell.angle_beta   90.00
_cell.angle_gamma   90.00
#
_symmetry.space_group_name_H-M   'P 1'
#
loop_
_entity.id
_entity.type
_entity.pdbx_description
1 polymer ?
#
loop_
_entity_poly.entity_id
_entity_poly.type
_entity_poly.pdbx_seq_one_letter_code
_entity_poly.pdbx_strand_id
1 'polypeptide(L)'
;MNSVELIRRLSLEGAENFYTVMPWINPIPKSAEEILEKMEIARQRLQYAAERQGAIEDTDSERALISRLKTEIEAIIGANK
;
A
#
# COMPACT_ATOMS: atom_id res chain seq x y z
N MET A 1 -13.03 -6.08 7.73
CA MET A 1 -11.84 -6.53 8.50
C MET A 1 -11.13 -5.30 9.06
N ASN A 2 -10.71 -5.32 10.33
CA ASN A 2 -9.97 -4.18 10.91
C ASN A 2 -8.49 -4.22 10.49
N SER A 3 -7.83 -3.06 10.51
CA SER A 3 -6.46 -2.92 10.02
C SER A 3 -5.41 -3.68 10.80
N VAL A 4 -5.59 -3.83 12.12
CA VAL A 4 -4.64 -4.56 12.98
C VAL A 4 -4.65 -6.04 12.60
N GLU A 5 -5.82 -6.60 12.35
CA GLU A 5 -5.97 -7.98 11.90
C GLU A 5 -5.42 -8.18 10.49
N LEU A 6 -5.65 -7.23 9.58
CA LEU A 6 -5.05 -7.25 8.24
C LEU A 6 -3.52 -7.25 8.32
N ILE A 7 -2.93 -6.30 9.06
CA ILE A 7 -1.48 -6.13 9.17
C ILE A 7 -0.83 -7.38 9.79
N ARG A 8 -1.49 -8.05 10.74
CA ARG A 8 -1.01 -9.31 11.31
C ARG A 8 -1.05 -10.50 10.35
N ARG A 9 -1.90 -10.44 9.32
CA ARG A 9 -2.03 -11.48 8.29
C ARG A 9 -1.13 -11.22 7.07
N LEU A 10 -0.54 -10.03 6.96
CA LEU A 10 0.48 -9.78 5.95
C LEU A 10 1.69 -10.69 6.19
N SER A 11 2.35 -11.06 5.11
CA SER A 11 3.69 -11.60 5.15
C SER A 11 4.66 -10.59 5.76
N LEU A 12 5.83 -11.06 6.20
CA LEU A 12 6.93 -10.20 6.66
C LEU A 12 7.27 -9.14 5.60
N GLU A 13 7.40 -9.55 4.34
CA GLU A 13 7.66 -8.64 3.22
C GLU A 13 6.50 -7.66 3.01
N GLY A 14 5.25 -8.11 3.12
CA GLY A 14 4.06 -7.25 3.03
C GLY A 14 4.02 -6.17 4.12
N ALA A 15 4.37 -6.52 5.36
CA ALA A 15 4.45 -5.57 6.46
C ALA A 15 5.59 -4.54 6.24
N GLU A 16 6.76 -4.97 5.78
CA GLU A 16 7.88 -4.08 5.45
C GLU A 16 7.53 -3.13 4.28
N ASN A 17 6.88 -3.66 3.25
CA ASN A 17 6.39 -2.87 2.12
C ASN A 17 5.38 -1.82 2.57
N PHE A 18 4.47 -2.17 3.49
CA PHE A 18 3.50 -1.24 4.07
C PHE A 18 4.21 -0.05 4.74
N TYR A 19 5.22 -0.29 5.58
CA TYR A 19 5.95 0.80 6.24
C TYR A 19 6.82 1.60 5.28
N THR A 20 7.34 0.97 4.22
CA THR A 20 8.17 1.63 3.21
C THR A 20 7.36 2.58 2.34
N VAL A 21 6.20 2.16 1.84
CA VAL A 21 5.38 2.96 0.90
C VAL A 21 4.38 3.88 1.59
N MET A 22 4.06 3.62 2.86
CA MET A 22 3.11 4.40 3.64
C MET A 22 3.65 4.92 4.99
N PRO A 23 4.89 5.44 5.08
CA PRO A 23 5.42 5.98 6.34
C PRO A 23 4.66 7.24 6.79
N TRP A 24 3.96 7.91 5.87
CA TRP A 24 3.18 9.12 6.10
C TRP A 24 1.78 8.85 6.69
N ILE A 25 1.32 7.59 6.76
CA ILE A 25 0.00 7.27 7.28
C ILE A 25 0.06 7.18 8.81
N ASN A 26 -0.27 8.29 9.47
CA ASN A 26 -0.43 8.36 10.91
C ASN A 26 -1.67 9.23 11.24
N PRO A 27 -2.68 8.71 11.96
CA PRO A 27 -2.77 7.35 12.51
C PRO A 27 -2.95 6.27 11.43
N ILE A 28 -2.57 5.04 11.77
CA ILE A 28 -2.87 3.85 10.96
C ILE A 28 -4.40 3.80 10.75
N PRO A 29 -4.90 3.53 9.52
CA PRO A 29 -6.33 3.52 9.25
C PRO A 29 -7.02 2.41 10.06
N LYS A 30 -8.33 2.48 10.24
CA LYS A 30 -9.08 1.55 11.10
C LYS A 30 -9.61 0.33 10.36
N SER A 31 -9.84 0.42 9.05
CA SER A 31 -10.30 -0.68 8.22
C SER A 31 -9.37 -0.99 7.04
N ALA A 32 -9.50 -2.21 6.53
CA ALA A 32 -8.84 -2.63 5.30
C ALA A 32 -9.26 -1.79 4.08
N GLU A 33 -10.51 -1.31 4.01
CA GLU A 33 -10.94 -0.40 2.94
C GLU A 33 -10.21 0.94 2.99
N GLU A 34 -10.06 1.52 4.19
CA GLU A 34 -9.32 2.78 4.33
C GLU A 34 -7.84 2.60 3.95
N ILE A 35 -7.23 1.44 4.23
CA ILE A 35 -5.86 1.14 3.79
C ILE A 35 -5.79 1.13 2.26
N LEU A 36 -6.72 0.44 1.59
CA LEU A 36 -6.76 0.40 0.12
C LEU A 36 -6.95 1.80 -0.49
N GLU A 37 -7.78 2.63 0.12
CA GLU A 37 -7.98 4.02 -0.31
C GLU A 37 -6.69 4.84 -0.18
N LYS A 38 -5.97 4.72 0.94
CA LYS A 38 -4.68 5.42 1.13
C LYS A 38 -3.60 4.91 0.16
N MET A 39 -3.60 3.62 -0.16
CA MET A 39 -2.70 3.06 -1.17
C MET A 39 -2.98 3.62 -2.56
N GLU A 40 -4.24 3.82 -2.93
CA GLU A 40 -4.59 4.45 -4.21
C GLU A 40 -4.14 5.92 -4.25
N ILE A 41 -4.26 6.64 -3.14
CA ILE A 41 -3.73 8.00 -3.01
C ILE A 41 -2.21 8.02 -3.16
N ALA A 42 -1.49 7.08 -2.54
CA ALA A 42 -0.04 6.94 -2.72
C ALA A 42 0.33 6.70 -4.19
N ARG A 43 -0.39 5.79 -4.85
CA ARG A 43 -0.20 5.47 -6.28
C ARG A 43 -0.41 6.71 -7.16
N GLN A 44 -1.45 7.49 -6.90
CA GLN A 44 -1.73 8.73 -7.65
C GLN A 44 -0.66 9.79 -7.44
N ARG A 45 -0.13 9.94 -6.21
CA ARG A 45 0.98 10.85 -5.93
C ARG A 45 2.24 10.47 -6.69
N LEU A 46 2.59 9.18 -6.71
CA LEU A 46 3.74 8.68 -7.47
C LEU A 46 3.55 8.88 -8.97
N GLN A 47 2.35 8.63 -9.50
CA GLN A 47 2.04 8.89 -10.91
C GLN A 47 2.24 10.38 -11.24
N TYR A 48 1.69 11.27 -10.41
CA TYR A 48 1.82 12.71 -10.60
C TYR A 48 3.28 13.19 -10.49
N ALA A 49 4.06 12.62 -9.57
CA ALA A 49 5.48 12.90 -9.44
C ALA A 49 6.26 12.47 -10.69
N ALA A 50 6.01 11.26 -11.20
CA ALA A 50 6.61 10.77 -12.44
C ALA A 50 6.28 11.64 -13.65
N GLU A 51 5.02 12.07 -13.79
CA GLU A 51 4.55 12.93 -14.89
C GLU A 51 5.19 14.32 -14.85
N ARG A 52 5.54 14.84 -13.66
CA ARG A 52 6.10 16.19 -13.49
C ARG A 52 7.62 16.25 -13.49
N GLN A 53 8.32 15.24 -12.99
CA GLN A 53 9.78 15.28 -12.81
C GLN A 53 10.54 14.49 -13.89
N GLY A 54 9.84 13.77 -14.78
CA GLY A 54 10.46 12.74 -15.61
C GLY A 54 10.72 11.51 -14.73
N ALA A 55 10.49 10.31 -15.25
CA ALA A 55 10.53 9.07 -14.47
C ALA A 55 11.83 8.97 -13.64
N ILE A 56 11.69 9.07 -12.32
CA ILE A 56 12.74 8.77 -11.35
C ILE A 56 12.67 7.27 -11.08
N GLU A 57 13.78 6.55 -11.17
CA GLU A 57 13.85 5.09 -10.93
C GLU A 57 13.22 4.66 -9.59
N ASP A 58 13.28 5.51 -8.55
CA ASP A 58 12.63 5.29 -7.26
C ASP A 58 11.10 5.17 -7.39
N THR A 59 10.48 5.94 -8.27
CA THR A 59 9.03 5.96 -8.49
C THR A 59 8.52 4.65 -9.09
N ASP A 60 9.32 3.94 -9.89
CA ASP A 60 8.95 2.62 -10.42
C ASP A 60 9.05 1.53 -9.37
N SER A 61 10.07 1.59 -8.50
CA SER A 61 10.22 0.67 -7.38
C SER A 61 9.07 0.81 -6.38
N GLU A 62 8.73 2.05 -5.97
CA GLU A 62 7.61 2.29 -5.06
C GLU A 62 6.26 1.88 -5.66
N ARG A 63 6.04 2.08 -6.97
CA ARG A 63 4.83 1.63 -7.67
C ARG A 63 4.70 0.10 -7.64
N ALA A 64 5.79 -0.63 -7.86
CA ALA A 64 5.80 -2.09 -7.80
C ALA A 64 5.48 -2.60 -6.38
N LEU A 65 6.04 -1.96 -5.35
CA LEU A 65 5.76 -2.28 -3.95
C LEU A 65 4.28 -2.07 -3.59
N ILE A 66 3.70 -0.93 -3.99
CA ILE A 66 2.27 -0.66 -3.77
C ILE A 66 1.40 -1.70 -4.48
N SER A 67 1.74 -2.09 -5.72
CA SER A 67 0.98 -3.09 -6.45
C SER A 67 1.02 -4.46 -5.77
N ARG A 68 2.19 -4.91 -5.32
CA ARG A 68 2.34 -6.20 -4.61
C ARG A 68 1.55 -6.20 -3.31
N LEU A 69 1.70 -5.15 -2.51
CA LEU A 69 0.99 -5.00 -1.24
C LEU A 69 -0.53 -4.99 -1.46
N LYS A 70 -1.01 -4.36 -2.54
CA LYS A 70 -2.43 -4.33 -2.87
C LYS A 70 -2.95 -5.73 -3.16
N THR A 71 -2.25 -6.49 -4.00
CA THR A 71 -2.61 -7.88 -4.33
C THR A 71 -2.66 -8.76 -3.08
N GLU A 72 -1.70 -8.60 -2.18
CA GLU A 72 -1.68 -9.36 -0.92
C GLU A 72 -2.87 -9.01 -0.01
N ILE A 73 -3.16 -7.71 0.17
CA ILE A 73 -4.31 -7.25 0.96
C ILE A 73 -5.63 -7.75 0.35
N GLU A 74 -5.80 -7.65 -0.97
CA GLU A 74 -6.98 -8.15 -1.67
C GLU A 74 -7.13 -9.67 -1.53
N ALA A 75 -6.04 -10.43 -1.56
CA ALA A 75 -6.06 -11.87 -1.32
C ALA A 75 -6.50 -12.21 0.11
N ILE A 76 -6.00 -11.49 1.12
CA ILE A 76 -6.41 -11.69 2.53
C ILE A 76 -7.90 -11.35 2.71
N ILE A 77 -8.38 -10.26 2.10
CA ILE A 77 -9.80 -9.87 2.16
C ILE A 77 -10.66 -10.91 1.43
N GLY A 78 -10.24 -11.37 0.26
CA GLY A 78 -10.96 -12.34 -0.57
C GLY A 78 -11.03 -13.73 0.06
N ALA A 79 -9.99 -14.16 0.78
CA ALA A 79 -9.98 -15.42 1.53
C ALA A 79 -10.86 -15.39 2.80
N ASN A 80 -11.29 -14.21 3.23
CA ASN A 80 -12.16 -13.99 4.40
C ASN A 80 -13.63 -13.74 4.01
N LYS A 81 -13.99 -13.82 2.72
CA LYS A 81 -15.37 -13.78 2.21
C LYS A 81 -15.95 -15.17 2.07
#